data_AF-A0A1V2A445-F1
#
_entry.id   AF-A0A1V2A445-F1
#
_cell.length_a   1.000
_cell.length_b   1.000
_cell.length_c   1.000
_cell.angle_alpha   90.00
_cell.angle_beta   90.00
_cell.angle_gamma   90.00
#
_symmetry.space_group_name_H-M   'P 1'
#
loop_
_entity.id
_entity.type
_entity.pdbx_description
1 polymer ?
#
loop_
_entity_poly.entity_id
_entity_poly.type
_entity_poly.pdbx_seq_one_letter_code
_entity_poly.pdbx_strand_id
1 'polypeptide(L)'
;MSIGRNDPCLCGSGKKYKKCCGKAEGAAIVPVLIEECSNVQREVIDYAMENHSAMLKKQFQPLLQKYETLRKNEQVFLVTFEIWAILTRTIKGNETILTEFVKRRVPSISRKRTAEIVVSWTDYRFMAGVIESCEGNKYLVRDILTGDTYSIRAIRSVTLDGAFVTGALLPHESDFTFFMTDFHFEAAYVGAMTKAIQGLYKSSPFNDAQTFLADMFPLVMDKLFTVYEERQNMMDLTTLTWSKDAQLETAEHIVASFKKENIDEQTIQMAVLLWNYYCSKEDPSIRKQEVFTAALLSLLQSYDILDGKESKTAIAARYSISAATLSKRVKEMEAVLQDKLKPAVEAG
;
A
#
# COMPACT_ATOMS: atom_id res chain seq x y z
N MET A 1 25.09 -41.57 10.69
CA MET A 1 26.34 -41.12 11.35
C MET A 1 26.56 -39.67 10.95
N SER A 2 26.57 -38.75 11.92
CA SER A 2 26.95 -37.35 11.68
C SER A 2 28.46 -37.20 11.90
N ILE A 3 29.15 -36.52 10.99
CA ILE A 3 30.57 -36.23 11.14
C ILE A 3 30.78 -35.21 12.28
N GLY A 4 31.68 -35.51 13.20
CA GLY A 4 32.04 -34.63 14.31
C GLY A 4 32.83 -33.41 13.86
N ARG A 5 32.61 -32.25 14.49
CA ARG A 5 33.27 -30.98 14.10
C ARG A 5 34.81 -31.05 14.07
N ASN A 6 35.42 -31.96 14.82
CA ASN A 6 36.86 -32.13 14.88
C ASN A 6 37.39 -33.27 13.98
N ASP A 7 36.52 -34.03 13.33
CA ASP A 7 36.89 -35.19 12.50
C ASP A 7 37.59 -34.75 11.22
N PRO A 8 38.37 -35.63 10.56
CA PRO A 8 38.93 -35.37 9.24
C PRO A 8 37.84 -35.07 8.21
N CYS A 9 38.02 -34.00 7.42
CA CYS A 9 37.02 -33.59 6.45
C CYS A 9 36.90 -34.58 5.29
N LEU A 10 35.66 -34.94 4.92
CA LEU A 10 35.37 -35.95 3.88
C LEU A 10 35.71 -35.51 2.45
N CYS A 11 36.10 -34.25 2.24
CA CYS A 11 36.51 -33.73 0.94
C CYS A 11 37.97 -34.09 0.54
N GLY A 12 38.65 -34.90 1.35
CA GLY A 12 40.02 -35.36 1.07
C GLY A 12 41.12 -34.34 1.39
N SER A 13 40.80 -33.22 2.05
CA SER A 13 41.76 -32.15 2.34
C SER A 13 42.73 -32.45 3.49
N GLY A 14 42.52 -33.51 4.28
CA GLY A 14 43.31 -33.84 5.47
C GLY A 14 43.13 -32.89 6.67
N LYS A 15 42.32 -31.83 6.54
CA LYS A 15 42.05 -30.85 7.61
C LYS A 15 40.87 -31.31 8.50
N LYS A 16 40.81 -30.84 9.75
CA LYS A 16 39.62 -31.01 10.62
C LYS A 16 38.39 -30.37 9.96
N TYR A 17 37.21 -30.98 10.06
CA TYR A 17 35.96 -30.55 9.41
C TYR A 17 35.67 -29.07 9.70
N LYS A 18 35.69 -28.63 10.96
CA LYS A 18 35.53 -27.21 11.36
C LYS A 18 36.56 -26.23 10.82
N LYS A 19 37.68 -26.71 10.26
CA LYS A 19 38.76 -25.90 9.65
C LYS A 19 38.80 -26.05 8.12
N CYS A 20 37.87 -26.79 7.54
CA CYS A 20 37.69 -27.01 6.11
C CYS A 20 36.23 -26.68 5.74
N CYS A 21 35.45 -27.65 5.25
CA CYS A 21 34.05 -27.46 4.85
C CYS A 21 33.10 -27.07 6.01
N GLY A 22 33.55 -27.20 7.25
CA GLY A 22 32.82 -26.74 8.45
C GLY A 22 33.28 -25.38 8.98
N LYS A 23 34.18 -24.66 8.29
CA LYS A 23 34.71 -23.36 8.72
C LYS A 23 33.96 -22.24 8.01
N ALA A 24 33.02 -21.58 8.71
CA ALA A 24 32.48 -20.27 8.32
C ALA A 24 32.01 -20.09 6.86
N GLU A 25 31.68 -21.18 6.13
CA GLU A 25 31.12 -21.10 4.78
C GLU A 25 29.79 -20.34 4.79
N GLY A 26 29.04 -20.38 5.89
CA GLY A 26 27.72 -19.74 6.00
C GLY A 26 27.70 -18.21 5.99
N ALA A 27 28.78 -17.50 6.35
CA ALA A 27 28.76 -16.03 6.43
C ALA A 27 29.37 -15.36 5.19
N ALA A 28 30.47 -15.89 4.66
CA ALA A 28 31.16 -15.32 3.49
C ALA A 28 30.49 -15.69 2.15
N ILE A 29 29.77 -16.81 2.08
CA ILE A 29 29.07 -17.23 0.86
C ILE A 29 27.74 -16.50 0.67
N VAL A 30 27.12 -16.01 1.75
CA VAL A 30 25.80 -15.37 1.69
C VAL A 30 25.80 -14.14 0.79
N PRO A 31 26.76 -13.20 0.90
CA PRO A 31 26.86 -12.08 -0.04
C PRO A 31 27.02 -12.53 -1.50
N VAL A 32 27.81 -13.58 -1.76
CA VAL A 32 28.02 -14.12 -3.10
C VAL A 32 26.73 -14.72 -3.67
N LEU A 33 25.98 -15.47 -2.87
CA LEU A 33 24.69 -16.03 -3.30
C LEU A 33 23.68 -14.92 -3.59
N ILE A 34 23.65 -13.87 -2.77
CA ILE A 34 22.78 -12.71 -2.98
C ILE A 34 23.14 -12.03 -4.31
N GLU A 35 24.42 -11.78 -4.56
CA GLU A 35 24.88 -11.15 -5.81
C GLU A 35 24.56 -12.01 -7.05
N GLU A 36 24.82 -13.31 -6.98
CA GLU A 36 24.52 -14.23 -8.08
C GLU A 36 23.02 -14.33 -8.36
N CYS A 37 22.20 -14.44 -7.32
CA CYS A 37 20.75 -14.42 -7.46
C CYS A 37 20.26 -13.07 -8.02
N SER A 38 20.85 -11.96 -7.58
CA SER A 38 20.52 -10.62 -8.12
C SER A 38 20.85 -10.51 -9.60
N ASN A 39 21.98 -11.09 -10.05
CA ASN A 39 22.34 -11.12 -11.46
C ASN A 39 21.37 -11.98 -12.27
N VAL A 40 21.00 -13.17 -11.77
CA VAL A 40 20.02 -14.02 -12.45
C VAL A 40 18.62 -13.39 -12.49
N GLN A 41 18.24 -12.59 -11.48
CA GLN A 41 17.01 -11.79 -11.55
C GLN A 41 17.05 -10.73 -12.66
N ARG A 42 18.19 -10.09 -12.90
CA ARG A 42 18.34 -9.16 -14.04
C ARG A 42 18.22 -9.92 -15.36
N GLU A 43 18.87 -11.08 -15.46
CA GLU A 43 18.81 -11.91 -16.65
C GLU A 43 17.37 -12.38 -17.00
N VAL A 44 16.49 -12.65 -16.02
CA VAL A 44 15.08 -12.99 -16.33
C VAL A 44 14.30 -11.79 -16.86
N ILE A 45 14.60 -10.58 -16.40
CA ILE A 45 13.98 -9.34 -16.90
C ILE A 45 14.44 -9.12 -18.35
N ASP A 46 15.75 -9.22 -18.61
CA ASP A 46 16.31 -9.09 -19.96
C ASP A 46 15.72 -10.16 -20.90
N TYR A 47 15.64 -11.42 -20.43
CA TYR A 47 15.02 -12.51 -21.18
C TYR A 47 13.57 -12.21 -21.54
N ALA A 48 12.78 -11.71 -20.58
CA ALA A 48 11.39 -11.34 -20.79
C ALA A 48 11.24 -10.26 -21.88
N MET A 49 12.09 -9.23 -21.85
CA MET A 49 12.06 -8.14 -22.81
C MET A 49 12.52 -8.58 -24.21
N GLU A 50 13.62 -9.31 -24.30
CA GLU A 50 14.19 -9.76 -25.57
C GLU A 50 13.29 -10.76 -26.29
N ASN A 51 12.63 -11.67 -25.56
CA ASN A 51 11.93 -12.82 -26.15
C ASN A 51 10.40 -12.67 -26.12
N HIS A 52 9.86 -11.79 -25.27
CA HIS A 52 8.41 -11.70 -25.04
C HIS A 52 7.83 -10.28 -25.07
N SER A 53 8.61 -9.24 -25.42
CA SER A 53 8.14 -7.84 -25.47
C SER A 53 6.87 -7.61 -26.30
N ALA A 54 6.71 -8.28 -27.44
CA ALA A 54 5.51 -8.15 -28.27
C ALA A 54 4.24 -8.68 -27.55
N MET A 55 4.37 -9.80 -26.83
CA MET A 55 3.30 -10.38 -26.03
C MET A 55 2.96 -9.47 -24.84
N LEU A 56 4.00 -9.00 -24.12
CA LEU A 56 3.86 -8.09 -22.99
C LEU A 56 3.14 -6.80 -23.41
N LYS A 57 3.56 -6.18 -24.52
CA LYS A 57 2.92 -4.98 -25.07
C LYS A 57 1.44 -5.20 -25.40
N LYS A 58 1.09 -6.35 -25.99
CA LYS A 58 -0.31 -6.69 -26.31
C LYS A 58 -1.16 -6.83 -25.05
N GLN A 59 -0.61 -7.42 -23.99
CA GLN A 59 -1.30 -7.59 -22.72
C GLN A 59 -1.39 -6.28 -21.92
N PHE A 60 -0.44 -5.37 -22.10
CA PHE A 60 -0.40 -4.06 -21.44
C PHE A 60 -1.51 -3.12 -21.91
N GLN A 61 -1.78 -3.13 -23.22
CA GLN A 61 -2.70 -2.18 -23.86
C GLN A 61 -4.10 -2.10 -23.21
N PRO A 62 -4.82 -3.20 -22.93
CA PRO A 62 -6.14 -3.13 -22.28
C PRO A 62 -6.07 -2.66 -20.82
N LEU A 63 -4.93 -2.84 -20.14
CA LEU A 63 -4.79 -2.50 -18.72
C LEU A 63 -4.57 -1.01 -18.48
N LEU A 64 -4.02 -0.29 -19.47
CA LEU A 64 -3.86 1.16 -19.43
C LEU A 64 -5.19 1.88 -19.16
N GLN A 65 -6.29 1.39 -19.72
CA GLN A 65 -7.60 1.98 -19.49
C GLN A 65 -8.26 1.51 -18.20
N LYS A 66 -7.87 0.32 -17.71
CA LYS A 66 -8.50 -0.31 -16.55
C LYS A 66 -8.01 0.25 -15.22
N TYR A 67 -6.72 0.57 -15.13
CA TYR A 67 -6.07 0.99 -13.88
C TYR A 67 -5.62 2.45 -13.98
N GLU A 68 -6.60 3.35 -13.98
CA GLU A 68 -6.39 4.78 -14.25
C GLU A 68 -5.52 5.45 -13.19
N THR A 69 -5.73 5.14 -11.90
CA THR A 69 -4.92 5.70 -10.82
C THR A 69 -3.48 5.24 -10.93
N LEU A 70 -3.25 3.93 -11.07
CA LEU A 70 -1.91 3.38 -11.20
C LEU A 70 -1.17 3.97 -12.41
N ARG A 71 -1.87 4.21 -13.53
CA ARG A 71 -1.31 4.79 -14.75
C ARG A 71 -0.75 6.20 -14.55
N LYS A 72 -1.24 6.99 -13.60
CA LYS A 72 -0.71 8.33 -13.31
C LYS A 72 0.77 8.29 -12.93
N ASN A 73 1.22 7.17 -12.37
CA ASN A 73 2.63 6.90 -12.12
C ASN A 73 3.15 5.86 -13.13
N GLU A 74 3.58 6.33 -14.30
CA GLU A 74 4.02 5.49 -15.43
C GLU A 74 5.08 4.45 -15.03
N GLN A 75 6.07 4.85 -14.22
CA GLN A 75 7.14 3.94 -13.80
C GLN A 75 6.61 2.84 -12.87
N VAL A 76 5.76 3.17 -11.90
CA VAL A 76 5.16 2.17 -11.00
C VAL A 76 4.22 1.25 -11.79
N PHE A 77 3.46 1.80 -12.74
CA PHE A 77 2.59 1.03 -13.63
C PHE A 77 3.39 0.00 -14.45
N LEU A 78 4.48 0.42 -15.09
CA LEU A 78 5.36 -0.44 -15.89
C LEU A 78 5.94 -1.57 -15.03
N VAL A 79 6.58 -1.23 -13.90
CA VAL A 79 7.22 -2.24 -13.03
C VAL A 79 6.19 -3.19 -12.43
N THR A 80 5.02 -2.70 -12.01
CA THR A 80 3.93 -3.55 -11.50
C THR A 80 3.49 -4.57 -12.54
N PHE A 81 3.30 -4.11 -13.78
CA PHE A 81 2.85 -4.98 -14.86
C PHE A 81 3.95 -5.97 -15.28
N GLU A 82 5.21 -5.55 -15.34
CA GLU A 82 6.34 -6.44 -15.65
C GLU A 82 6.47 -7.57 -14.63
N ILE A 83 6.45 -7.25 -13.33
CA ILE A 83 6.44 -8.24 -12.25
C ILE A 83 5.30 -9.24 -12.46
N TRP A 84 4.09 -8.73 -12.63
CA TRP A 84 2.91 -9.57 -12.78
C TRP A 84 2.96 -10.44 -14.03
N ALA A 85 3.37 -9.88 -15.16
CA ALA A 85 3.38 -10.58 -16.43
C ALA A 85 4.46 -11.67 -16.47
N ILE A 86 5.67 -11.38 -15.99
CA ILE A 86 6.79 -12.34 -15.95
C ILE A 86 6.41 -13.57 -15.10
N LEU A 87 5.78 -13.33 -13.95
CA LEU A 87 5.49 -14.38 -12.99
C LEU A 87 4.24 -15.18 -13.33
N THR A 88 3.15 -14.52 -13.77
CA THR A 88 1.81 -15.13 -13.85
C THR A 88 1.35 -15.46 -15.27
N ARG A 89 1.87 -14.76 -16.30
CA ARG A 89 1.29 -14.87 -17.65
C ARG A 89 1.91 -16.04 -18.40
N THR A 90 1.04 -16.94 -18.85
CA THR A 90 1.42 -18.12 -19.60
C THR A 90 1.72 -17.79 -21.06
N ILE A 91 2.81 -18.33 -21.58
CA ILE A 91 3.21 -18.19 -22.99
C ILE A 91 2.60 -19.33 -23.81
N LYS A 92 2.80 -20.58 -23.37
CA LYS A 92 2.28 -21.80 -24.03
C LYS A 92 1.85 -22.83 -22.99
N GLY A 93 0.60 -23.30 -23.08
CA GLY A 93 0.03 -24.19 -22.06
C GLY A 93 0.03 -23.49 -20.69
N ASN A 94 0.59 -24.16 -19.67
CA ASN A 94 0.69 -23.64 -18.30
C ASN A 94 2.10 -23.10 -17.95
N GLU A 95 2.95 -22.85 -18.94
CA GLU A 95 4.31 -22.33 -18.72
C GLU A 95 4.33 -20.80 -18.77
N THR A 96 4.85 -20.17 -17.71
CA THR A 96 5.09 -18.71 -17.60
C THR A 96 6.51 -18.33 -18.04
N ILE A 97 6.74 -17.04 -18.30
CA ILE A 97 8.08 -16.51 -18.65
C ILE A 97 9.12 -16.95 -17.61
N LEU A 98 8.81 -16.82 -16.32
CA LEU A 98 9.70 -17.26 -15.25
C LEU A 98 10.01 -18.76 -15.35
N THR A 99 8.99 -19.62 -15.50
CA THR A 99 9.21 -21.07 -15.51
C THR A 99 10.02 -21.53 -16.73
N GLU A 100 9.81 -20.90 -17.89
CA GLU A 100 10.59 -21.15 -19.10
C GLU A 100 12.05 -20.71 -18.90
N PHE A 101 12.26 -19.50 -18.36
CA PHE A 101 13.59 -18.98 -18.06
C PHE A 101 14.35 -19.88 -17.08
N VAL A 102 13.72 -20.28 -15.97
CA VAL A 102 14.34 -21.15 -14.96
C VAL A 102 14.79 -22.47 -15.58
N LYS A 103 13.94 -23.12 -16.38
CA LYS A 103 14.29 -24.37 -17.09
C LYS A 103 15.51 -24.19 -18.02
N ARG A 104 15.58 -23.07 -18.72
CA ARG A 104 16.69 -22.74 -19.65
C ARG A 104 17.97 -22.39 -18.90
N ARG A 105 17.89 -21.63 -17.81
CA ARG A 105 19.05 -21.01 -17.16
C ARG A 105 19.72 -21.92 -16.14
N VAL A 106 18.96 -22.69 -15.36
CA VAL A 106 19.50 -23.55 -14.29
C VAL A 106 20.64 -24.48 -14.73
N PRO A 107 20.59 -25.15 -15.90
CA PRO A 107 21.67 -26.03 -16.34
C PRO A 107 23.05 -25.37 -16.53
N SER A 108 23.08 -24.04 -16.73
CA SER A 108 24.32 -23.27 -16.92
C SER A 108 24.80 -22.54 -15.66
N ILE A 109 24.15 -22.74 -14.52
CA ILE A 109 24.57 -22.18 -13.23
C ILE A 109 25.62 -23.10 -12.61
N SER A 110 26.88 -22.66 -12.56
CA SER A 110 28.00 -23.46 -12.06
C SER A 110 27.87 -23.89 -10.59
N ARG A 111 27.26 -23.05 -9.75
CA ARG A 111 27.13 -23.32 -8.31
C ARG A 111 25.78 -23.94 -7.99
N LYS A 112 25.84 -25.16 -7.47
CA LYS A 112 24.67 -25.96 -7.09
C LYS A 112 23.69 -25.19 -6.19
N ARG A 113 24.17 -24.50 -5.16
CA ARG A 113 23.33 -23.76 -4.20
C ARG A 113 22.56 -22.60 -4.86
N THR A 114 23.20 -21.87 -5.78
CA THR A 114 22.55 -20.83 -6.59
C THR A 114 21.52 -21.44 -7.53
N ALA A 115 21.85 -22.57 -8.17
CA ALA A 115 20.93 -23.29 -9.03
C ALA A 115 19.69 -23.78 -8.26
N GLU A 116 19.87 -24.31 -7.05
CA GLU A 116 18.78 -24.75 -6.16
C GLU A 116 17.87 -23.57 -5.76
N ILE A 117 18.43 -22.39 -5.45
CA ILE A 117 17.65 -21.17 -5.20
C ILE A 117 16.85 -20.77 -6.44
N VAL A 118 17.48 -20.70 -7.62
CA VAL A 118 16.80 -20.30 -8.86
C VAL A 118 15.70 -21.30 -9.28
N VAL A 119 15.89 -22.60 -9.02
CA VAL A 119 14.83 -23.60 -9.21
C VAL A 119 13.64 -23.30 -8.31
N SER A 120 13.88 -22.92 -7.05
CA SER A 120 12.79 -22.62 -6.10
C SER A 120 11.98 -21.37 -6.46
N TRP A 121 12.45 -20.52 -7.37
CA TRP A 121 11.71 -19.33 -7.82
C TRP A 121 10.37 -19.66 -8.47
N THR A 122 10.16 -20.87 -8.99
CA THR A 122 8.85 -21.27 -9.51
C THR A 122 7.78 -21.36 -8.44
N ASP A 123 8.17 -21.38 -7.16
CA ASP A 123 7.29 -21.24 -5.98
C ASP A 123 7.29 -19.78 -5.48
N TYR A 124 7.17 -18.83 -6.42
CA TYR A 124 7.06 -17.41 -6.11
C TYR A 124 5.73 -17.11 -5.41
N ARG A 125 5.68 -15.96 -4.75
CA ARG A 125 4.48 -15.49 -4.06
C ARG A 125 4.26 -14.01 -4.26
N PHE A 126 3.03 -13.55 -4.04
CA PHE A 126 2.75 -12.12 -3.92
C PHE A 126 2.47 -11.77 -2.46
N MET A 127 2.92 -10.59 -2.05
CA MET A 127 2.85 -10.12 -0.67
C MET A 127 2.04 -8.84 -0.61
N ALA A 128 1.15 -8.77 0.39
CA ALA A 128 0.62 -7.52 0.93
C ALA A 128 0.73 -7.63 2.46
N GLY A 129 1.60 -6.83 3.07
CA GLY A 129 2.02 -7.06 4.44
C GLY A 129 2.40 -5.79 5.19
N VAL A 130 2.61 -5.95 6.50
CA VAL A 130 3.17 -4.90 7.36
C VAL A 130 4.54 -5.35 7.84
N ILE A 131 5.53 -4.47 7.71
CA ILE A 131 6.88 -4.69 8.25
C ILE A 131 6.78 -4.53 9.77
N GLU A 132 6.85 -5.64 10.51
CA GLU A 132 6.76 -5.63 11.98
C GLU A 132 8.07 -5.24 12.62
N SER A 133 9.19 -5.63 12.00
CA SER A 133 10.53 -5.23 12.46
C SER A 133 11.57 -5.29 11.33
N CYS A 134 12.59 -4.44 11.45
CA CYS A 134 13.79 -4.46 10.63
C CYS A 134 15.00 -4.99 11.42
N GLU A 135 15.46 -6.20 11.12
CA GLU A 135 16.63 -6.83 11.74
C GLU A 135 17.82 -6.83 10.77
N GLY A 136 18.62 -5.77 10.80
CA GLY A 136 19.71 -5.58 9.84
C GLY A 136 19.16 -5.47 8.42
N ASN A 137 19.55 -6.39 7.53
CA ASN A 137 19.04 -6.43 6.15
C ASN A 137 17.83 -7.37 5.96
N LYS A 138 17.13 -7.71 7.02
CA LYS A 138 15.92 -8.55 6.96
C LYS A 138 14.72 -7.79 7.49
N TYR A 139 13.60 -7.95 6.79
CA TYR A 139 12.28 -7.49 7.20
C TYR A 139 11.48 -8.70 7.67
N LEU A 140 10.93 -8.63 8.88
CA LEU A 140 9.86 -9.53 9.29
C LEU A 140 8.54 -8.92 8.89
N VAL A 141 7.87 -9.54 7.92
CA VAL A 141 6.66 -9.01 7.31
C VAL A 141 5.50 -9.92 7.60
N ARG A 142 4.47 -9.39 8.25
CA ARG A 142 3.22 -10.10 8.49
C ARG A 142 2.24 -9.87 7.33
N ASP A 143 1.77 -10.95 6.74
CA ASP A 143 0.73 -10.96 5.71
C ASP A 143 -0.59 -10.44 6.29
N ILE A 144 -1.24 -9.49 5.62
CA ILE A 144 -2.49 -8.89 6.11
C ILE A 144 -3.73 -9.77 5.89
N LEU A 145 -3.63 -10.77 5.02
CA LEU A 145 -4.73 -11.68 4.66
C LEU A 145 -4.63 -13.00 5.42
N THR A 146 -3.43 -13.57 5.56
CA THR A 146 -3.23 -14.85 6.26
C THR A 146 -2.79 -14.69 7.71
N GLY A 147 -2.11 -13.59 8.05
CA GLY A 147 -1.50 -13.38 9.36
C GLY A 147 -0.14 -14.07 9.53
N ASP A 148 0.34 -14.82 8.53
CA ASP A 148 1.65 -15.46 8.58
C ASP A 148 2.76 -14.42 8.50
N THR A 149 3.91 -14.74 9.12
CA THR A 149 5.08 -13.86 9.10
C THR A 149 6.17 -14.45 8.22
N TYR A 150 6.75 -13.62 7.35
CA TYR A 150 7.79 -13.99 6.42
C TYR A 150 9.05 -13.17 6.66
N SER A 151 10.19 -13.83 6.63
CA SER A 151 11.51 -13.18 6.66
C SER A 151 11.94 -12.85 5.23
N ILE A 152 12.11 -11.57 4.94
CA ILE A 152 12.42 -11.06 3.60
C ILE A 152 13.75 -10.31 3.65
N ARG A 153 14.71 -10.72 2.83
CA ARG A 153 16.00 -10.04 2.68
C ARG A 153 15.80 -8.79 1.84
N ALA A 154 16.15 -7.65 2.42
CA ALA A 154 16.18 -6.37 1.75
C ALA A 154 17.54 -6.19 1.04
N ILE A 155 17.50 -5.65 -0.18
CA ILE A 155 18.73 -5.28 -0.92
C ILE A 155 19.44 -4.13 -0.19
N ARG A 156 18.68 -3.24 0.45
CA ARG A 156 19.18 -2.12 1.26
C ARG A 156 18.54 -2.14 2.64
N SER A 157 19.35 -1.96 3.68
CA SER A 157 18.89 -1.85 5.05
C SER A 157 18.32 -0.45 5.28
N VAL A 158 16.99 -0.30 5.17
CA VAL A 158 16.28 0.92 5.53
C VAL A 158 15.35 0.59 6.69
N THR A 159 15.28 1.47 7.69
CA THR A 159 14.35 1.34 8.81
C THR A 159 12.95 1.70 8.31
N LEU A 160 12.11 0.68 8.17
CA LEU A 160 10.74 0.78 7.65
C LEU A 160 9.73 0.13 8.61
N ASP A 161 10.06 0.08 9.90
CA ASP A 161 9.19 -0.48 10.94
C ASP A 161 7.80 0.15 10.89
N GLY A 162 6.77 -0.71 10.84
CA GLY A 162 5.38 -0.32 10.74
C GLY A 162 4.95 0.11 9.34
N ALA A 163 5.79 0.09 8.31
CA ALA A 163 5.39 0.41 6.94
C ALA A 163 4.54 -0.72 6.32
N PHE A 164 3.65 -0.36 5.39
CA PHE A 164 3.00 -1.32 4.52
C PHE A 164 3.97 -1.69 3.39
N VAL A 165 4.06 -2.97 3.02
CA VAL A 165 4.88 -3.43 1.90
C VAL A 165 4.12 -4.38 0.99
N THR A 166 4.33 -4.23 -0.32
CA THR A 166 3.74 -5.09 -1.35
C THR A 166 4.74 -5.38 -2.47
N GLY A 167 4.58 -6.52 -3.13
CA GLY A 167 5.45 -6.95 -4.22
C GLY A 167 5.41 -8.46 -4.44
N ALA A 168 6.21 -8.93 -5.39
CA ALA A 168 6.43 -10.36 -5.59
C ALA A 168 7.68 -10.84 -4.84
N LEU A 169 7.58 -12.01 -4.24
CA LEU A 169 8.63 -12.66 -3.47
C LEU A 169 9.14 -13.89 -4.20
N LEU A 170 10.47 -13.98 -4.30
CA LEU A 170 11.19 -15.16 -4.74
C LEU A 170 11.84 -15.84 -3.53
N PRO A 171 11.74 -17.17 -3.39
CA PRO A 171 12.46 -17.88 -2.35
C PRO A 171 13.97 -17.67 -2.46
N HIS A 172 14.61 -17.49 -1.31
CA HIS A 172 16.05 -17.39 -1.14
C HIS A 172 16.44 -18.15 0.13
N GLU A 173 16.55 -19.48 0.00
CA GLU A 173 16.80 -20.41 1.11
C GLU A 173 15.65 -20.42 2.13
N SER A 174 15.92 -20.10 3.39
CA SER A 174 14.90 -20.00 4.44
C SER A 174 14.19 -18.64 4.46
N ASP A 175 14.60 -17.71 3.61
CA ASP A 175 14.05 -16.36 3.52
C ASP A 175 13.47 -16.13 2.11
N PHE A 176 12.90 -14.94 1.89
CA PHE A 176 12.49 -14.46 0.57
C PHE A 176 13.34 -13.25 0.15
N THR A 177 13.26 -12.88 -1.12
CA THR A 177 13.69 -11.57 -1.64
C THR A 177 12.62 -11.03 -2.57
N PHE A 178 12.50 -9.71 -2.68
CA PHE A 178 11.62 -9.12 -3.68
C PHE A 178 12.15 -9.37 -5.09
N PHE A 179 11.25 -9.59 -6.03
CA PHE A 179 11.52 -9.56 -7.46
C PHE A 179 11.36 -8.14 -7.98
N MET A 180 12.41 -7.61 -8.63
CA MET A 180 12.52 -6.24 -9.15
C MET A 180 12.50 -5.15 -8.08
N THR A 181 11.38 -4.97 -7.37
CA THR A 181 11.22 -3.94 -6.35
C THR A 181 10.23 -4.35 -5.27
N ASP A 182 10.45 -3.87 -4.06
CA ASP A 182 9.42 -3.70 -3.06
C ASP A 182 8.74 -2.33 -3.23
N PHE A 183 7.44 -2.27 -3.00
CA PHE A 183 6.71 -1.03 -2.84
C PHE A 183 6.35 -0.88 -1.37
N HIS A 184 6.80 0.21 -0.74
CA HIS A 184 6.50 0.50 0.65
C HIS A 184 5.73 1.81 0.79
N PHE A 185 4.85 1.85 1.80
CA PHE A 185 4.05 3.02 2.15
C PHE A 185 4.16 3.26 3.66
N GLU A 186 4.17 4.53 4.06
CA GLU A 186 4.40 4.92 5.45
C GLU A 186 3.34 4.33 6.39
N ALA A 187 3.70 4.18 7.67
CA ALA A 187 2.83 3.61 8.71
C ALA A 187 1.45 4.29 8.79
N ALA A 188 1.36 5.58 8.45
CA ALA A 188 0.12 6.34 8.40
C ALA A 188 -0.93 5.75 7.42
N TYR A 189 -0.53 5.04 6.37
CA TYR A 189 -1.42 4.46 5.37
C TYR A 189 -1.85 3.02 5.69
N VAL A 190 -1.13 2.31 6.56
CA VAL A 190 -1.32 0.87 6.84
C VAL A 190 -2.75 0.52 7.17
N GLY A 191 -3.40 1.28 8.05
CA GLY A 191 -4.77 0.98 8.48
C GLY A 191 -5.78 1.05 7.34
N ALA A 192 -5.65 2.04 6.44
CA ALA A 192 -6.54 2.18 5.29
C ALA A 192 -6.22 1.16 4.19
N MET A 193 -4.94 0.96 3.88
CA MET A 193 -4.52 -0.04 2.89
C MET A 193 -4.92 -1.45 3.30
N THR A 194 -4.75 -1.80 4.59
CA THR A 194 -5.19 -3.09 5.12
C THR A 194 -6.68 -3.29 4.93
N LYS A 195 -7.50 -2.30 5.32
CA LYS A 195 -8.96 -2.36 5.13
C LYS A 195 -9.34 -2.47 3.66
N ALA A 196 -8.68 -1.72 2.79
CA ALA A 196 -8.95 -1.72 1.35
C ALA A 196 -8.67 -3.09 0.72
N ILE A 197 -7.50 -3.68 0.99
CA ILE A 197 -7.12 -4.98 0.42
C ILE A 197 -7.92 -6.13 1.04
N GLN A 198 -8.19 -6.11 2.34
CA GLN A 198 -9.07 -7.10 2.97
C GLN A 198 -10.51 -7.00 2.44
N GLY A 199 -11.02 -5.79 2.20
CA GLY A 199 -12.32 -5.58 1.56
C GLY A 199 -12.35 -6.15 0.15
N LEU A 200 -11.32 -5.86 -0.65
CA LEU A 200 -11.18 -6.40 -2.00
C LEU A 200 -11.16 -7.93 -2.00
N TYR A 201 -10.37 -8.54 -1.12
CA TYR A 201 -10.30 -10.00 -0.98
C TYR A 201 -11.65 -10.63 -0.61
N LYS A 202 -12.33 -10.08 0.42
CA LYS A 202 -13.65 -10.57 0.86
C LYS A 202 -14.72 -10.48 -0.22
N SER A 203 -14.64 -9.49 -1.09
CA SER A 203 -15.58 -9.31 -2.22
C SER A 203 -15.22 -10.13 -3.46
N SER A 204 -14.05 -10.75 -3.48
CA SER A 204 -13.53 -11.50 -4.61
C SER A 204 -14.04 -12.95 -4.61
N PRO A 205 -14.00 -13.66 -5.75
CA PRO A 205 -14.38 -15.07 -5.82
C PRO A 205 -13.30 -16.02 -5.26
N PHE A 206 -12.18 -15.50 -4.76
CA PHE A 206 -11.04 -16.31 -4.33
C PHE A 206 -11.17 -16.72 -2.85
N ASN A 207 -10.88 -17.99 -2.57
CA ASN A 207 -10.81 -18.52 -1.21
C ASN A 207 -9.37 -18.67 -0.69
N ASP A 208 -8.39 -18.48 -1.57
CA ASP A 208 -6.96 -18.53 -1.26
C ASP A 208 -6.32 -17.16 -1.49
N ALA A 209 -5.61 -16.67 -0.48
CA ALA A 209 -5.03 -15.33 -0.48
C ALA A 209 -3.92 -15.17 -1.53
N GLN A 210 -3.10 -16.21 -1.75
CA GLN A 210 -2.01 -16.15 -2.72
C GLN A 210 -2.54 -16.17 -4.16
N THR A 211 -3.55 -16.99 -4.45
CA THR A 211 -4.23 -17.01 -5.74
C THR A 211 -4.88 -15.66 -6.03
N PHE A 212 -5.56 -15.07 -5.03
CA PHE A 212 -6.11 -13.72 -5.13
C PHE A 212 -5.02 -12.69 -5.45
N LEU A 213 -3.95 -12.63 -4.65
CA LEU A 213 -2.89 -11.64 -4.83
C LEU A 213 -2.18 -11.81 -6.18
N ALA A 214 -1.93 -13.04 -6.63
CA ALA A 214 -1.29 -13.31 -7.91
C ALA A 214 -2.17 -12.91 -9.10
N ASP A 215 -3.45 -13.30 -9.11
CA ASP A 215 -4.34 -12.99 -10.24
C ASP A 215 -4.70 -11.50 -10.28
N MET A 216 -4.93 -10.90 -9.11
CA MET A 216 -5.43 -9.53 -8.97
C MET A 216 -4.33 -8.49 -8.67
N PHE A 217 -3.04 -8.84 -8.78
CA PHE A 217 -1.94 -7.95 -8.38
C PHE A 217 -2.03 -6.53 -8.96
N PRO A 218 -2.31 -6.31 -10.27
CA PRO A 218 -2.45 -4.96 -10.80
C PRO A 218 -3.61 -4.17 -10.18
N LEU A 219 -4.72 -4.83 -9.84
CA LEU A 219 -5.85 -4.18 -9.14
C LEU A 219 -5.51 -3.89 -7.68
N VAL A 220 -4.78 -4.78 -7.00
CA VAL A 220 -4.26 -4.54 -5.66
C VAL A 220 -3.40 -3.29 -5.66
N MET A 221 -2.46 -3.18 -6.60
CA MET A 221 -1.59 -2.01 -6.75
C MET A 221 -2.39 -0.74 -7.06
N ASP A 222 -3.32 -0.78 -8.01
CA ASP A 222 -4.20 0.36 -8.32
C ASP A 222 -4.95 0.83 -7.07
N LYS A 223 -5.53 -0.11 -6.29
CA LYS A 223 -6.24 0.21 -5.05
C LYS A 223 -5.34 0.82 -3.97
N LEU A 224 -4.11 0.34 -3.82
CA LEU A 224 -3.14 0.91 -2.88
C LEU A 224 -2.78 2.35 -3.25
N PHE A 225 -2.56 2.62 -4.54
CA PHE A 225 -2.27 3.96 -5.03
C PHE A 225 -3.49 4.89 -4.96
N THR A 226 -4.72 4.38 -5.12
CA THR A 226 -5.94 5.15 -4.83
C THR A 226 -5.94 5.62 -3.37
N VAL A 227 -5.70 4.71 -2.41
CA VAL A 227 -5.65 5.06 -0.99
C VAL A 227 -4.52 6.06 -0.69
N TYR A 228 -3.38 5.90 -1.35
CA TYR A 228 -2.24 6.79 -1.20
C TYR A 228 -2.55 8.21 -1.72
N GLU A 229 -3.08 8.34 -2.94
CA GLU A 229 -3.44 9.64 -3.54
C GLU A 229 -4.56 10.34 -2.75
N GLU A 230 -5.61 9.60 -2.36
CA GLU A 230 -6.73 10.14 -1.58
C GLU A 230 -6.25 10.77 -0.26
N ARG A 231 -5.23 10.16 0.36
CA ARG A 231 -4.67 10.61 1.64
C ARG A 231 -3.53 11.62 1.50
N GLN A 232 -2.72 11.58 0.45
CA GLN A 232 -1.74 12.64 0.18
C GLN A 232 -2.43 13.97 -0.13
N ASN A 233 -3.60 13.92 -0.77
CA ASN A 233 -4.42 15.11 -1.01
C ASN A 233 -5.14 15.60 0.26
N MET A 234 -5.05 14.87 1.38
CA MET A 234 -5.55 15.36 2.66
C MET A 234 -4.55 16.33 3.29
N MET A 235 -4.97 17.59 3.44
CA MET A 235 -4.30 18.60 4.24
C MET A 235 -4.15 18.21 5.73
N ASP A 236 -2.95 18.37 6.29
CA ASP A 236 -2.72 18.19 7.73
C ASP A 236 -3.44 19.29 8.53
N LEU A 237 -4.56 18.92 9.14
CA LEU A 237 -5.41 19.83 9.91
C LEU A 237 -4.71 20.36 11.17
N THR A 238 -3.64 19.71 11.66
CA THR A 238 -2.90 20.17 12.85
C THR A 238 -2.10 21.45 12.59
N THR A 239 -1.86 21.77 11.32
CA THR A 239 -1.19 23.01 10.90
C THR A 239 -2.11 24.24 10.90
N LEU A 240 -3.42 24.04 11.08
CA LEU A 240 -4.38 25.14 11.11
C LEU A 240 -4.18 26.00 12.36
N THR A 241 -4.20 27.31 12.15
CA THR A 241 -4.12 28.28 13.25
C THR A 241 -5.53 28.67 13.70
N TRP A 242 -5.73 28.69 15.02
CA TRP A 242 -6.98 29.05 15.66
C TRP A 242 -6.75 30.25 16.56
N SER A 243 -7.61 31.25 16.46
CA SER A 243 -7.48 32.48 17.27
C SER A 243 -7.98 32.30 18.70
N LYS A 244 -8.83 31.30 18.94
CA LYS A 244 -9.46 30.99 20.23
C LYS A 244 -9.59 29.48 20.42
N ASP A 245 -9.41 29.00 21.64
CA ASP A 245 -9.58 27.58 21.99
C ASP A 245 -10.97 27.05 21.59
N ALA A 246 -12.02 27.85 21.81
CA ALA A 246 -13.38 27.47 21.43
C ALA A 246 -13.54 27.18 19.91
N GLN A 247 -12.71 27.78 19.05
CA GLN A 247 -12.71 27.48 17.61
C GLN A 247 -12.08 26.11 17.32
N LEU A 248 -10.94 25.81 17.97
CA LEU A 248 -10.29 24.50 17.90
C LEU A 248 -11.21 23.39 18.45
N GLU A 249 -11.79 23.59 19.63
CA GLU A 249 -12.71 22.62 20.22
C GLU A 249 -13.94 22.36 19.32
N THR A 250 -14.43 23.41 18.61
CA THR A 250 -15.50 23.22 17.62
C THR A 250 -15.02 22.38 16.43
N ALA A 251 -13.78 22.53 15.98
CA ALA A 251 -13.20 21.71 14.93
C ALA A 251 -13.10 20.23 15.36
N GLU A 252 -12.65 19.98 16.58
CA GLU A 252 -12.59 18.64 17.18
C GLU A 252 -13.99 18.03 17.29
N HIS A 253 -14.98 18.83 17.70
CA HIS A 253 -16.38 18.41 17.75
C HIS A 253 -16.95 18.06 16.37
N ILE A 254 -16.61 18.84 15.32
CA ILE A 254 -16.99 18.52 13.92
C ILE A 254 -16.44 17.15 13.53
N VAL A 255 -15.14 16.91 13.75
CA VAL A 255 -14.48 15.64 13.43
C VAL A 255 -15.14 14.48 14.17
N ALA A 256 -15.34 14.61 15.48
CA ALA A 256 -15.95 13.56 16.30
C ALA A 256 -17.39 13.26 15.89
N SER A 257 -18.19 14.30 15.64
CA SER A 257 -19.59 14.16 15.25
C SER A 257 -19.72 13.50 13.87
N PHE A 258 -18.95 13.96 12.89
CA PHE A 258 -19.04 13.44 11.52
C PHE A 258 -18.51 12.01 11.42
N LYS A 259 -17.45 11.64 12.17
CA LYS A 259 -17.00 10.24 12.27
C LYS A 259 -18.07 9.33 12.84
N LYS A 260 -18.80 9.78 13.86
CA LYS A 260 -19.93 9.03 14.44
C LYS A 260 -21.06 8.79 13.43
N GLU A 261 -21.20 9.69 12.46
CA GLU A 261 -22.18 9.59 11.37
C GLU A 261 -21.68 8.79 10.15
N ASN A 262 -20.46 8.23 10.20
CA ASN A 262 -19.79 7.56 9.07
C ASN A 262 -19.65 8.44 7.82
N ILE A 263 -19.50 9.76 8.02
CA ILE A 263 -19.14 10.69 6.94
C ILE A 263 -17.68 10.42 6.54
N ASP A 264 -17.39 10.49 5.24
CA ASP A 264 -16.06 10.22 4.71
C ASP A 264 -15.02 11.29 5.15
N GLU A 265 -13.75 10.88 5.21
CA GLU A 265 -12.70 11.72 5.78
C GLU A 265 -12.42 12.99 4.94
N GLN A 266 -12.68 12.98 3.62
CA GLN A 266 -12.51 14.16 2.76
C GLN A 266 -13.57 15.22 3.09
N THR A 267 -14.83 14.80 3.26
CA THR A 267 -15.92 15.69 3.68
C THR A 267 -15.67 16.24 5.08
N ILE A 268 -15.15 15.43 6.01
CA ILE A 268 -14.76 15.89 7.36
C ILE A 268 -13.69 16.96 7.29
N GLN A 269 -12.64 16.72 6.52
CA GLN A 269 -11.56 17.67 6.34
C GLN A 269 -12.07 18.97 5.72
N MET A 270 -12.88 18.89 4.68
CA MET A 270 -13.47 20.07 4.05
C MET A 270 -14.30 20.86 5.06
N ALA A 271 -15.09 20.19 5.91
CA ALA A 271 -15.85 20.85 6.97
C ALA A 271 -14.96 21.61 7.96
N VAL A 272 -13.81 21.04 8.37
CA VAL A 272 -12.85 21.70 9.25
C VAL A 272 -12.17 22.89 8.55
N LEU A 273 -11.84 22.77 7.26
CA LEU A 273 -11.25 23.88 6.48
C LEU A 273 -12.24 25.03 6.28
N LEU A 274 -13.51 24.72 5.98
CA LEU A 274 -14.59 25.71 5.92
C LEU A 274 -14.80 26.39 7.27
N TRP A 275 -14.76 25.62 8.36
CA TRP A 275 -14.84 26.16 9.71
C TRP A 275 -13.67 27.11 10.04
N ASN A 276 -12.45 26.71 9.74
CA ASN A 276 -11.27 27.54 9.94
C ASN A 276 -11.35 28.84 9.12
N TYR A 277 -11.72 28.73 7.86
CA TYR A 277 -11.93 29.88 6.98
C TYR A 277 -13.02 30.82 7.54
N TYR A 278 -14.17 30.29 7.96
CA TYR A 278 -15.23 31.09 8.59
C TYR A 278 -14.73 31.81 9.84
N CYS A 279 -14.00 31.12 10.73
CA CYS A 279 -13.40 31.72 11.93
C CYS A 279 -12.44 32.87 11.58
N SER A 280 -11.64 32.72 10.53
CA SER A 280 -10.72 33.77 10.07
C SER A 280 -11.41 35.03 9.55
N LYS A 281 -12.69 34.92 9.15
CA LYS A 281 -13.47 36.04 8.59
C LYS A 281 -14.37 36.71 9.61
N GLU A 282 -15.04 35.93 10.45
CA GLU A 282 -16.11 36.43 11.32
C GLU A 282 -15.76 36.44 12.81
N ASP A 283 -14.66 35.79 13.21
CA ASP A 283 -14.24 35.61 14.61
C ASP A 283 -15.42 35.31 15.59
N PRO A 284 -16.18 34.22 15.34
CA PRO A 284 -17.48 34.02 15.98
C PRO A 284 -17.38 33.81 17.50
N SER A 285 -18.38 34.32 18.23
CA SER A 285 -18.57 33.99 19.65
C SER A 285 -19.22 32.61 19.80
N ILE A 286 -18.47 31.64 20.27
CA ILE A 286 -18.91 30.24 20.40
C ILE A 286 -19.32 29.96 21.85
N ARG A 287 -20.62 29.72 22.07
CA ARG A 287 -21.16 29.28 23.38
C ARG A 287 -21.48 27.78 23.41
N LYS A 288 -21.78 27.20 22.24
CA LYS A 288 -22.11 25.80 22.02
C LYS A 288 -21.57 25.39 20.66
N GLN A 289 -20.70 24.40 20.62
CA GLN A 289 -20.02 23.94 19.42
C GLN A 289 -21.02 23.25 18.47
N GLU A 290 -22.01 22.57 19.03
CA GLU A 290 -23.09 21.86 18.34
C GLU A 290 -23.87 22.76 17.38
N VAL A 291 -23.99 24.05 17.71
CA VAL A 291 -24.66 25.03 16.86
C VAL A 291 -23.94 25.19 15.52
N PHE A 292 -22.62 25.30 15.54
CA PHE A 292 -21.80 25.50 14.34
C PHE A 292 -21.56 24.17 13.60
N THR A 293 -21.40 23.06 14.32
CA THR A 293 -21.33 21.73 13.71
C THR A 293 -22.62 21.39 12.95
N ALA A 294 -23.79 21.62 13.55
CA ALA A 294 -25.09 21.42 12.89
C ALA A 294 -25.29 22.35 11.69
N ALA A 295 -24.84 23.60 11.79
CA ALA A 295 -24.93 24.57 10.71
C ALA A 295 -24.07 24.16 9.50
N LEU A 296 -22.83 23.70 9.73
CA LEU A 296 -21.97 23.15 8.68
C LEU A 296 -22.60 21.92 8.05
N LEU A 297 -23.07 20.96 8.84
CA LEU A 297 -23.73 19.75 8.33
C LEU A 297 -24.91 20.12 7.42
N SER A 298 -25.76 21.04 7.85
CA SER A 298 -26.90 21.50 7.06
C SER A 298 -26.47 22.22 5.78
N LEU A 299 -25.36 22.97 5.80
CA LEU A 299 -24.82 23.63 4.61
C LEU A 299 -24.29 22.62 3.60
N LEU A 300 -23.52 21.63 4.07
CA LEU A 300 -22.99 20.58 3.20
C LEU A 300 -24.11 19.79 2.51
N GLN A 301 -25.21 19.51 3.20
CA GLN A 301 -26.41 18.92 2.59
C GLN A 301 -27.11 19.86 1.60
N SER A 302 -27.12 21.18 1.86
CA SER A 302 -27.80 22.16 1.00
C SER A 302 -27.07 22.39 -0.33
N TYR A 303 -25.78 22.06 -0.40
CA TYR A 303 -24.93 22.20 -1.59
C TYR A 303 -24.63 20.84 -2.25
N ASP A 304 -25.37 19.78 -1.89
CA ASP A 304 -25.20 18.40 -2.40
C ASP A 304 -23.78 17.84 -2.21
N ILE A 305 -23.04 18.35 -1.22
CA ILE A 305 -21.69 17.83 -0.89
C ILE A 305 -21.80 16.63 0.05
N LEU A 306 -22.79 16.64 0.94
CA LEU A 306 -23.10 15.53 1.82
C LEU A 306 -24.45 14.93 1.45
N ASP A 307 -24.46 13.64 1.11
CA ASP A 307 -25.68 12.88 0.89
C ASP A 307 -26.54 12.85 2.16
N GLY A 308 -27.63 13.62 2.15
CA GLY A 308 -28.55 13.68 3.27
C GLY A 308 -29.75 14.57 2.99
N LYS A 309 -30.96 14.01 3.13
CA LYS A 309 -32.24 14.74 2.99
C LYS A 309 -32.83 15.12 4.34
N GLU A 310 -32.01 15.19 5.37
CA GLU A 310 -32.50 15.51 6.71
C GLU A 310 -32.95 16.97 6.76
N SER A 311 -34.16 17.21 7.24
CA SER A 311 -34.65 18.58 7.37
C SER A 311 -33.85 19.34 8.44
N LYS A 312 -33.71 20.67 8.29
CA LYS A 312 -33.12 21.55 9.32
C LYS A 312 -33.73 21.33 10.71
N THR A 313 -35.03 21.02 10.78
CA THR A 313 -35.71 20.73 12.04
C THR A 313 -35.19 19.45 12.71
N ALA A 314 -34.95 18.41 11.92
CA ALA A 314 -34.43 17.13 12.42
C ALA A 314 -32.95 17.24 12.83
N ILE A 315 -32.13 17.93 12.03
CA ILE A 315 -30.73 18.27 12.41
C ILE A 315 -30.71 19.04 13.73
N ALA A 316 -31.54 20.09 13.86
CA ALA A 316 -31.58 20.90 15.07
C ALA A 316 -31.93 20.08 16.32
N ALA A 317 -32.92 19.18 16.20
CA ALA A 317 -33.30 18.29 17.30
C ALA A 317 -32.16 17.36 17.71
N ARG A 318 -31.45 16.78 16.74
CA ARG A 318 -30.32 15.86 16.99
C ARG A 318 -29.17 16.51 17.74
N TYR A 319 -28.87 17.77 17.41
CA TYR A 319 -27.83 18.56 18.07
C TYR A 319 -28.35 19.31 19.32
N SER A 320 -29.59 19.05 19.76
CA SER A 320 -30.21 19.70 20.93
C SER A 320 -30.22 21.24 20.86
N ILE A 321 -30.51 21.78 19.68
CA ILE A 321 -30.63 23.22 19.40
C ILE A 321 -31.99 23.56 18.79
N SER A 322 -32.38 24.84 18.78
CA SER A 322 -33.63 25.25 18.14
C SER A 322 -33.47 25.41 16.62
N ALA A 323 -34.51 25.07 15.85
CA ALA A 323 -34.51 25.24 14.39
C ALA A 323 -34.28 26.69 13.94
N ALA A 324 -34.74 27.67 14.75
CA ALA A 324 -34.48 29.08 14.53
C ALA A 324 -32.99 29.43 14.70
N THR A 325 -32.32 28.87 15.72
CA THR A 325 -30.87 29.06 15.93
C THR A 325 -30.07 28.47 14.78
N LEU A 326 -30.40 27.24 14.37
CA LEU A 326 -29.76 26.60 13.23
C LEU A 326 -29.93 27.42 11.95
N SER A 327 -31.17 27.81 11.63
CA SER A 327 -31.47 28.55 10.40
C SER A 327 -30.74 29.89 10.33
N LYS A 328 -30.65 30.59 11.46
CA LYS A 328 -29.86 31.83 11.56
C LYS A 328 -28.38 31.58 11.25
N ARG A 329 -27.79 30.56 11.87
CA ARG A 329 -26.35 30.28 11.74
C ARG A 329 -25.99 29.73 10.36
N VAL A 330 -26.83 28.88 9.78
CA VAL A 330 -26.71 28.44 8.39
C VAL A 330 -26.64 29.66 7.46
N LYS A 331 -27.57 30.62 7.59
CA LYS A 331 -27.59 31.82 6.76
C LYS A 331 -26.33 32.69 6.92
N GLU A 332 -25.86 32.86 8.15
CA GLU A 332 -24.64 33.64 8.42
C GLU A 332 -23.39 32.95 7.87
N MET A 333 -23.27 31.63 8.04
CA MET A 333 -22.15 30.86 7.50
C MET A 333 -22.19 30.80 5.97
N GLU A 334 -23.38 30.64 5.38
CA GLU A 334 -23.57 30.63 3.93
C GLU A 334 -23.09 31.92 3.28
N ALA A 335 -23.40 33.07 3.87
CA ALA A 335 -22.99 34.37 3.36
C ALA A 335 -21.47 34.50 3.19
N VAL A 336 -20.69 33.81 4.01
CA VAL A 336 -19.21 33.81 3.99
C VAL A 336 -18.66 32.65 3.16
N LEU A 337 -19.32 31.50 3.19
CA LEU A 337 -18.81 30.24 2.65
C LEU A 337 -19.33 29.90 1.25
N GLN A 338 -20.38 30.56 0.75
CA GLN A 338 -21.03 30.23 -0.52
C GLN A 338 -20.05 30.08 -1.70
N ASP A 339 -19.01 30.91 -1.77
CA ASP A 339 -18.04 30.88 -2.88
C ASP A 339 -17.01 29.74 -2.74
N LYS A 340 -16.92 29.13 -1.56
CA LYS A 340 -16.14 27.91 -1.31
C LYS A 340 -16.97 26.64 -1.40
N LEU A 341 -18.30 26.76 -1.36
CA LEU A 341 -19.26 25.65 -1.41
C LEU A 341 -19.79 25.38 -2.82
N LYS A 342 -19.66 26.34 -3.75
CA LYS A 342 -20.01 26.11 -5.15
C LYS A 342 -18.96 25.19 -5.80
N PRO A 343 -19.38 24.18 -6.58
CA PRO A 343 -18.44 23.43 -7.41
C PRO A 343 -17.70 24.40 -8.33
N ALA A 344 -16.39 24.18 -8.51
CA ALA A 344 -15.61 24.94 -9.47
C ALA A 344 -16.26 24.77 -10.85
N VAL A 345 -16.98 25.80 -11.30
CA VAL A 345 -17.47 25.85 -12.68
C VAL A 345 -16.24 25.77 -13.55
N GLU A 346 -16.22 24.76 -14.43
CA GLU A 346 -15.20 24.55 -15.46
C GLU A 346 -14.78 25.90 -16.04
N ALA A 347 -13.57 26.35 -15.68
CA ALA A 347 -12.92 27.43 -16.41
C ALA A 347 -12.57 26.83 -17.78
N GLY A 348 -13.44 27.11 -18.76
CA GLY A 348 -13.26 26.73 -20.15
C GLY A 348 -12.05 27.37 -20.81
#